data_AF-A0A3B9Y3B8-F1
#
_entry.id   AF-A0A3B9Y3B8-F1
#
_cell.length_a   1.000
_cell.length_b   1.000
_cell.length_c   1.000
_cell.angle_alpha   90.00
_cell.angle_beta   90.00
_cell.angle_gamma   90.00
#
_symmetry.space_group_name_H-M   'P 1'
#
loop_
_entity.id
_entity.type
_entity.pdbx_description
1 polymer ?
#
loop_
_entity_poly.entity_id
_entity_poly.type
_entity_poly.pdbx_seq_one_letter_code
_entity_poly.pdbx_strand_id
1 'polypeptide(L)'
;MSLAYFQHPELSAKPSTVCVIAGDDAAPEVMRPTVEVLRLLASSIRFVEATSGREAIERYGQAFPDETREAIDSADCTLFGASGGPSRSVLWYLRWGKQTSVNIRPARWYPGYRSPMLHPECIDYIIVRDNLEGMYPPREGDITELTALSSSDLWWQAPPVGKEGAYAVRICTDEQMRRVAVAACELALRRQAVGYPGCVTLGAKLLNITAHRWSLPRACSGNGSYVSELELPGISY
;
A
#
# COMPACT_ATOMS: atom_id res chain seq x y z
N MET A 1 -14.76 -7.39 23.26
CA MET A 1 -14.21 -8.07 22.06
C MET A 1 -12.80 -7.54 21.84
N SER A 2 -11.81 -8.42 21.96
CA SER A 2 -10.42 -8.12 22.34
C SER A 2 -9.58 -7.46 21.23
N LEU A 3 -8.70 -6.53 21.61
CA LEU A 3 -7.59 -5.94 20.84
C LEU A 3 -6.50 -6.97 20.43
N ALA A 4 -6.79 -8.28 20.49
CA ALA A 4 -5.82 -9.38 20.35
C ALA A 4 -5.12 -9.48 18.99
N TYR A 5 -5.51 -8.68 17.99
CA TYR A 5 -4.91 -8.70 16.67
C TYR A 5 -3.47 -8.17 16.64
N PHE A 6 -3.11 -7.28 17.57
CA PHE A 6 -1.76 -6.75 17.75
C PHE A 6 -1.08 -7.35 18.98
N GLN A 7 -1.24 -8.66 19.23
CA GLN A 7 -0.34 -9.33 20.16
C GLN A 7 1.07 -9.29 19.57
N HIS A 8 1.91 -8.44 20.15
CA HIS A 8 3.28 -8.23 19.73
C HIS A 8 4.09 -9.50 20.05
N PRO A 9 4.85 -10.07 19.09
CA PRO A 9 5.98 -10.92 19.47
C PRO A 9 6.88 -10.10 20.41
N GLU A 10 7.56 -10.76 21.36
CA GLU A 10 8.40 -10.11 22.38
C GLU A 10 9.14 -8.90 21.78
N LEU A 11 8.78 -7.71 22.26
CA LEU A 11 9.40 -6.47 21.82
C LEU A 11 10.92 -6.63 22.01
N SER A 12 11.67 -6.46 20.92
CA SER A 12 13.13 -6.51 20.93
C SER A 12 13.70 -5.75 22.12
N ALA A 13 14.78 -6.27 22.72
CA ALA A 13 15.48 -5.63 23.84
C ALA A 13 16.01 -4.22 23.51
N LYS A 14 16.08 -3.85 22.22
CA LYS A 14 16.38 -2.49 21.78
C LYS A 14 15.07 -1.68 21.67
N PRO A 15 14.97 -0.49 22.30
CA PRO A 15 13.79 0.36 22.15
C PRO A 15 13.59 0.72 20.68
N SER A 16 12.40 0.41 20.15
CA SER A 16 12.05 0.75 18.77
C SER A 16 12.04 2.26 18.59
N THR A 17 12.70 2.74 17.55
CA THR A 17 12.74 4.15 17.18
C THR A 17 11.80 4.42 16.03
N VAL A 18 10.90 5.40 16.21
CA VAL A 18 9.94 5.85 15.21
C VAL A 18 10.30 7.26 14.78
N CYS A 19 10.61 7.42 13.50
CA CYS A 19 10.74 8.75 12.90
C CYS A 19 9.35 9.33 12.66
N VAL A 20 9.09 10.53 13.17
CA VAL A 20 7.82 11.24 13.03
C VAL A 20 7.99 12.36 12.04
N ILE A 21 7.17 12.33 10.99
CA ILE A 21 7.05 13.39 10.00
C ILE A 21 5.64 13.96 10.13
N ALA A 22 5.54 15.22 10.56
CA ALA A 22 4.24 15.84 10.89
C ALA A 22 3.29 15.94 9.68
N GLY A 23 3.84 16.06 8.48
CA GLY A 23 3.08 16.29 7.25
C GLY A 23 2.81 17.77 6.99
N ASP A 24 1.90 18.05 6.07
CA ASP A 24 1.52 19.41 5.65
C ASP A 24 0.11 19.79 6.14
N ASP A 25 -0.19 21.08 6.09
CA ASP A 25 -1.52 21.66 6.35
C ASP A 25 -2.07 21.28 7.74
N ALA A 26 -3.23 20.63 7.81
CA ALA A 26 -3.85 20.21 9.08
C ALA A 26 -3.22 18.93 9.67
N ALA A 27 -2.30 18.26 8.97
CA ALA A 27 -1.69 17.02 9.44
C ALA A 27 -0.97 17.15 10.80
N PRO A 28 -0.18 18.21 11.06
CA PRO A 28 0.47 18.40 12.36
C PRO A 28 -0.50 18.53 13.53
N GLU A 29 -1.70 19.08 13.32
CA GLU A 29 -2.73 19.23 14.36
C GLU A 29 -3.25 17.86 14.84
N VAL A 30 -3.26 16.86 13.96
CA VAL A 30 -3.61 15.47 14.29
C VAL A 30 -2.39 14.70 14.78
N MET A 31 -1.21 14.95 14.19
CA MET A 31 0.00 14.19 14.49
C MET A 31 0.50 14.44 15.92
N ARG A 32 0.50 15.69 16.39
CA ARG A 32 0.95 16.05 17.75
C ARG A 32 0.21 15.28 18.85
N PRO A 33 -1.13 15.34 18.96
CA PRO A 33 -1.85 14.58 19.98
C PRO A 33 -1.75 13.07 19.76
N THR A 34 -1.63 12.60 18.51
CA THR A 34 -1.40 11.17 18.23
C THR A 34 -0.09 10.70 18.88
N VAL A 35 1.01 11.44 18.69
CA VAL A 35 2.31 11.10 19.28
C VAL A 35 2.29 11.23 20.79
N GLU A 36 1.59 12.22 21.36
CA GLU A 36 1.42 12.35 22.81
C GLU A 36 0.72 11.12 23.41
N VAL A 37 -0.39 10.68 22.81
CA VAL A 37 -1.10 9.47 23.24
C VAL A 37 -0.23 8.22 23.08
N LEU A 38 0.51 8.10 21.98
CA LEU A 38 1.42 6.97 21.75
C LEU A 38 2.57 6.94 22.76
N ARG A 39 3.13 8.09 23.15
CA ARG A 39 4.16 8.17 24.20
C ARG A 39 3.65 7.68 25.55
N LEU A 40 2.37 7.91 25.86
CA LEU A 40 1.73 7.41 27.08
C LEU A 40 1.43 5.90 27.04
N LEU A 41 1.00 5.39 25.89
CA LEU A 41 0.60 3.98 25.74
C LEU A 41 1.78 3.03 25.46
N ALA A 42 2.85 3.54 24.86
CA ALA A 42 3.99 2.76 24.40
C ALA A 42 5.31 3.42 24.85
N SER A 43 5.51 3.49 26.16
CA SER A 43 6.66 4.18 26.79
C SER A 43 8.04 3.59 26.42
N SER A 44 8.07 2.37 25.86
CA SER A 44 9.30 1.74 25.35
C SER A 44 9.71 2.22 23.95
N ILE A 45 8.85 2.95 23.25
CA ILE A 45 9.10 3.46 21.89
C ILE A 45 9.69 4.86 21.97
N ARG A 46 10.81 5.07 21.26
CA ARG A 46 11.43 6.38 21.10
C ARG A 46 10.88 7.07 19.84
N PHE A 47 10.20 8.19 20.01
CA PHE A 47 9.74 9.02 18.89
C PHE A 47 10.75 10.13 18.61
N VAL A 48 11.22 10.20 17.37
CA VAL A 48 12.17 11.23 16.88
C VAL A 48 11.46 12.06 15.82
N GLU A 49 11.25 13.34 16.10
CA GLU A 49 10.62 14.27 15.16
C GLU A 49 11.66 14.75 14.14
N ALA A 50 11.32 14.70 12.85
CA ALA A 50 12.16 15.17 11.77
C ALA A 50 11.44 16.22 10.92
N THR A 51 12.17 17.28 10.56
CA THR A 51 11.62 18.44 9.86
C THR A 51 11.33 18.11 8.39
N SER A 52 10.17 18.51 7.87
CA SER A 52 9.83 18.35 6.45
C SER A 52 8.98 19.50 5.95
N GLY A 53 8.71 19.51 4.65
CA GLY A 53 7.70 20.39 4.09
C GLY A 53 8.11 21.85 4.13
N ARG A 54 7.18 22.73 4.50
CA ARG A 54 7.41 24.19 4.54
C ARG A 54 8.48 24.58 5.56
N GLU A 55 8.45 23.99 6.76
CA GLU A 55 9.45 24.24 7.80
C GLU A 55 10.86 23.90 7.30
N ALA A 56 10.99 22.78 6.59
CA ALA A 56 12.27 22.38 6.00
C ALA A 56 12.73 23.35 4.90
N ILE A 57 11.83 23.82 4.05
CA ILE A 57 12.15 24.83 3.03
C ILE A 57 12.68 26.10 3.68
N GLU A 58 12.01 26.59 4.72
CA GLU A 58 12.40 27.83 5.40
C GLU A 58 13.77 27.71 6.08
N ARG A 59 14.09 26.54 6.64
CA ARG A 59 15.34 26.32 7.39
C ARG A 59 16.51 25.86 6.53
N TYR A 60 16.26 25.05 5.51
CA TYR A 60 17.28 24.33 4.73
C TYR A 60 17.21 24.60 3.22
N GLY A 61 16.23 25.37 2.75
CA GLY A 61 16.03 25.64 1.32
C GLY A 61 15.40 24.47 0.54
N GLN A 62 15.08 23.36 1.20
CA GLN A 62 14.53 22.15 0.56
C GLN A 62 13.49 21.46 1.45
N ALA A 63 12.45 20.88 0.83
CA ALA A 63 11.34 20.28 1.55
C ALA A 63 11.65 18.92 2.20
N PHE A 64 12.70 18.25 1.72
CA PHE A 64 13.15 16.96 2.24
C PHE A 64 14.68 16.99 2.36
N PRO A 65 15.20 17.46 3.50
CA PRO A 65 16.63 17.59 3.72
C PRO A 65 17.27 16.24 4.05
N ASP A 66 18.59 16.15 3.90
CA ASP A 66 19.33 14.91 4.11
C ASP A 66 19.24 14.44 5.57
N GLU A 67 19.19 15.34 6.54
CA GLU A 67 18.99 14.97 7.95
C GLU A 67 17.67 14.23 8.17
N THR A 68 16.61 14.61 7.44
CA THR A 68 15.30 13.93 7.51
C THR A 68 15.35 12.57 6.86
N ARG A 69 16.12 12.42 5.77
CA ARG A 69 16.36 11.12 5.13
C ARG A 69 17.12 10.20 6.07
N GLU A 70 18.19 10.68 6.68
CA GLU A 70 18.99 9.94 7.66
C GLU A 70 18.17 9.52 8.88
N ALA A 71 17.28 10.39 9.37
CA ALA A 71 16.36 10.07 10.45
C ALA A 71 15.38 8.94 10.07
N ILE A 72 14.86 8.95 8.84
CA ILE A 72 14.02 7.86 8.30
C ILE A 72 14.82 6.56 8.18
N ASP A 73 16.05 6.63 7.68
CA ASP A 73 16.89 5.45 7.45
C ASP A 73 17.42 4.80 8.73
N SER A 74 17.61 5.61 9.78
CA SER A 74 18.08 5.15 11.08
C SER A 74 16.96 4.64 12.00
N ALA A 75 15.69 4.87 11.64
CA ALA A 75 14.54 4.46 12.43
C ALA A 75 14.03 3.07 12.04
N ASP A 76 13.35 2.40 12.96
CA ASP A 76 12.72 1.10 12.71
C ASP A 76 11.42 1.24 11.90
N CYS A 77 10.73 2.38 12.06
CA CYS A 77 9.61 2.75 11.19
C CYS A 77 9.41 4.27 11.13
N THR A 78 8.56 4.71 10.21
CA THR A 78 8.17 6.12 10.06
C THR A 78 6.67 6.29 10.28
N LEU A 79 6.30 7.23 11.14
CA LEU A 79 4.95 7.74 11.28
C LEU A 79 4.84 9.04 10.49
N PHE A 80 4.09 9.00 9.38
CA PHE A 80 3.97 10.11 8.44
C PHE A 80 2.55 10.68 8.44
N GLY A 81 2.43 12.00 8.58
CA GLY A 81 1.16 12.72 8.49
C GLY A 81 0.64 12.83 7.06
N ALA A 82 -0.48 13.50 6.85
CA ALA A 82 -0.95 13.76 5.48
C ALA A 82 -0.03 14.77 4.76
N SER A 83 0.07 14.67 3.44
CA SER A 83 0.77 15.66 2.63
C SER A 83 -0.04 16.00 1.39
N GLY A 84 -0.47 17.26 1.31
CA GLY A 84 -0.97 17.89 0.09
C GLY A 84 0.10 18.72 -0.63
N GLY A 85 1.21 19.03 0.05
CA GLY A 85 2.14 20.08 -0.32
C GLY A 85 3.61 19.62 -0.34
N PRO A 86 4.54 20.43 0.19
CA PRO A 86 5.97 20.19 -0.01
C PRO A 86 6.51 18.89 0.61
N SER A 87 5.86 18.31 1.62
CA SER A 87 6.28 17.02 2.19
C SER A 87 6.07 15.81 1.25
N ARG A 88 5.53 16.01 0.04
CA ARG A 88 5.29 14.95 -0.95
C ARG A 88 6.56 14.20 -1.36
N SER A 89 7.70 14.88 -1.38
CA SER A 89 9.01 14.26 -1.66
C SER A 89 9.38 13.21 -0.61
N VAL A 90 9.04 13.43 0.66
CA VAL A 90 9.19 12.44 1.74
C VAL A 90 8.30 11.23 1.47
N LEU A 91 7.03 11.44 1.11
CA LEU A 91 6.10 10.35 0.77
C LEU A 91 6.64 9.49 -0.40
N TRP A 92 7.20 10.11 -1.42
CA TRP A 92 7.82 9.38 -2.54
C TRP A 92 9.01 8.54 -2.09
N TYR A 93 9.85 9.07 -1.20
CA TYR A 93 10.97 8.33 -0.65
C TYR A 93 10.52 7.17 0.24
N LEU A 94 9.54 7.38 1.13
CA LEU A 94 8.94 6.29 1.92
C LEU A 94 8.33 5.21 1.03
N ARG A 95 7.73 5.62 -0.09
CA ARG A 95 7.13 4.69 -1.05
C ARG A 95 8.17 3.89 -1.83
N TRP A 96 8.93 4.55 -2.69
CA TRP A 96 9.83 3.90 -3.63
C TRP A 96 11.25 3.76 -3.09
N GLY A 97 11.74 4.72 -2.32
CA GLY A 97 13.08 4.67 -1.71
C GLY A 97 13.20 3.58 -0.64
N LYS A 98 12.19 3.42 0.22
CA LYS A 98 12.11 2.34 1.23
C LYS A 98 11.41 1.07 0.71
N GLN A 99 11.03 1.05 -0.57
CA GLN A 99 10.35 -0.07 -1.22
C GLN A 99 9.16 -0.64 -0.41
N THR A 100 8.30 0.24 0.13
CA THR A 100 7.10 -0.17 0.88
C THR A 100 6.07 -0.75 -0.09
N SER A 101 6.24 -2.04 -0.40
CA SER A 101 5.60 -2.73 -1.52
C SER A 101 4.12 -3.02 -1.33
N VAL A 102 3.69 -3.22 -0.08
CA VAL A 102 2.33 -3.59 0.25
C VAL A 102 1.72 -2.52 1.14
N ASN A 103 0.58 -2.00 0.72
CA ASN A 103 -0.22 -1.08 1.51
C ASN A 103 -1.39 -1.83 2.16
N ILE A 104 -1.40 -1.86 3.49
CA ILE A 104 -2.41 -2.54 4.31
C ILE A 104 -3.37 -1.48 4.85
N ARG A 105 -4.68 -1.62 4.56
CA ARG A 105 -5.73 -0.69 5.00
C ARG A 105 -6.87 -1.43 5.71
N PRO A 106 -6.82 -1.57 7.03
CA PRO A 106 -7.95 -2.06 7.81
C PRO A 106 -9.14 -1.10 7.68
N ALA A 107 -10.32 -1.64 7.40
CA ALA A 107 -11.58 -0.92 7.33
C ALA A 107 -12.58 -1.61 8.27
N ARG A 108 -12.97 -0.89 9.33
CA ARG A 108 -13.90 -1.39 10.34
C ARG A 108 -14.85 -0.28 10.75
N TRP A 109 -16.13 -0.62 10.89
CA TRP A 109 -17.10 0.28 11.50
C TRP A 109 -17.09 0.16 13.03
N TYR A 110 -17.28 1.28 13.73
CA TYR A 110 -17.34 1.34 15.19
C TYR A 110 -18.71 1.85 15.65
N PRO A 111 -19.28 1.28 16.73
CA PRO A 111 -20.53 1.77 17.31
C PRO A 111 -20.52 3.27 17.56
N GLY A 112 -21.59 3.96 17.13
CA GLY A 112 -21.73 5.41 17.23
C GLY A 112 -21.28 6.20 15.99
N TYR A 113 -20.56 5.57 15.05
CA TYR A 113 -20.13 6.24 13.83
C TYR A 113 -21.28 6.28 12.82
N ARG A 114 -21.51 7.44 12.19
CA ARG A 114 -22.51 7.57 11.13
C ARG A 114 -22.06 6.79 9.90
N SER A 115 -22.99 6.11 9.25
CA SER A 115 -22.75 5.37 8.01
C SER A 115 -23.93 5.51 7.06
N PRO A 116 -23.69 5.61 5.73
CA PRO A 116 -24.75 5.56 4.72
C PRO A 116 -25.26 4.14 4.43
N MET A 117 -24.61 3.10 4.97
CA MET A 117 -24.95 1.70 4.72
C MET A 117 -26.10 1.22 5.63
N LEU A 118 -26.91 0.27 5.14
CA LEU A 118 -27.99 -0.35 5.94
C LEU A 118 -27.45 -1.19 7.11
N HIS A 119 -26.34 -1.92 6.89
CA HIS A 119 -25.71 -2.82 7.87
C HIS A 119 -24.22 -2.50 8.06
N PRO A 120 -23.88 -1.32 8.62
CA PRO A 120 -22.49 -0.91 8.79
C PRO A 120 -21.68 -1.80 9.74
N GLU A 121 -22.34 -2.48 10.68
CA GLU A 121 -21.74 -3.45 11.60
C GLU A 121 -21.06 -4.63 10.90
N CYS A 122 -21.43 -4.92 9.65
CA CYS A 122 -20.80 -5.96 8.83
C CYS A 122 -19.46 -5.52 8.20
N ILE A 123 -19.07 -4.26 8.34
CA ILE A 123 -17.79 -3.73 7.81
C ILE A 123 -16.65 -4.11 8.77
N ASP A 124 -15.94 -5.20 8.45
CA ASP A 124 -14.66 -5.59 9.06
C ASP A 124 -13.81 -6.37 8.05
N TYR A 125 -13.00 -5.65 7.29
CA TYR A 125 -12.09 -6.25 6.31
C TYR A 125 -10.77 -5.47 6.22
N ILE A 126 -9.78 -6.05 5.56
CA ILE A 126 -8.50 -5.39 5.31
C ILE A 126 -8.23 -5.39 3.81
N ILE A 127 -7.95 -4.21 3.25
CA ILE A 127 -7.47 -4.09 1.88
C ILE A 127 -5.95 -4.28 1.90
N VAL A 128 -5.47 -5.28 1.17
CA VAL A 128 -4.05 -5.48 0.90
C VAL A 128 -3.81 -5.10 -0.56
N ARG A 129 -3.01 -4.05 -0.77
CA ARG A 129 -2.90 -3.38 -2.06
C ARG A 129 -1.45 -3.27 -2.51
N ASP A 130 -1.21 -3.51 -3.79
CA ASP A 130 0.04 -3.11 -4.44
C ASP A 130 0.31 -1.62 -4.25
N ASN A 131 1.50 -1.30 -3.77
CA ASN A 131 1.93 0.05 -3.51
C ASN A 131 3.14 0.50 -4.35
N LEU A 132 3.69 -0.27 -5.28
CA LEU A 132 4.84 0.18 -6.09
C LEU A 132 4.52 0.30 -7.57
N GLU A 133 3.71 -0.62 -8.09
CA GLU A 133 3.46 -0.77 -9.51
C GLU A 133 2.03 -0.37 -9.90
N GLY A 134 1.48 -0.99 -10.94
CA GLY A 134 0.26 -0.54 -11.59
C GLY A 134 0.52 0.67 -12.47
N MET A 135 -0.36 1.66 -12.39
CA MET A 135 -0.23 2.94 -13.10
C MET A 135 0.44 4.01 -12.23
N TYR A 136 0.92 3.64 -11.03
CA TYR A 136 1.56 4.60 -10.12
C TYR A 136 2.89 5.15 -10.62
N PRO A 137 3.76 4.34 -11.25
CA PRO A 137 4.87 4.89 -12.00
C PRO A 137 4.29 5.68 -13.18
N PRO A 138 4.53 7.01 -13.27
CA PRO A 138 3.97 7.82 -14.34
C PRO A 138 4.66 7.47 -15.65
N ARG A 139 4.03 6.59 -16.41
CA ARG A 139 4.43 6.16 -17.75
C ARG A 139 3.24 6.38 -18.66
N GLU A 140 2.96 7.65 -18.88
CA GLU A 140 1.82 8.16 -19.62
C GLU A 140 2.24 9.42 -20.38
N GLY A 141 1.53 9.73 -21.46
CA GLY A 141 1.89 10.85 -22.33
C GLY A 141 1.00 10.96 -23.55
N ASP A 142 1.40 11.83 -24.46
CA ASP A 142 0.71 11.99 -25.74
C ASP A 142 0.97 10.78 -26.64
N ILE A 143 -0.03 10.36 -27.41
CA ILE A 143 0.09 9.15 -28.24
C ILE A 143 1.17 9.26 -29.31
N THR A 144 1.57 10.47 -29.71
CA THR A 144 2.69 10.72 -30.63
C THR A 144 4.03 10.22 -30.08
N GLU A 145 4.21 10.18 -28.74
CA GLU A 145 5.42 9.67 -28.11
C GLU A 145 5.64 8.17 -28.38
N LEU A 146 4.57 7.42 -28.65
CA LEU A 146 4.67 5.99 -28.97
C LEU A 146 5.41 5.74 -30.29
N THR A 147 5.55 6.74 -31.18
CA THR A 147 6.34 6.60 -32.42
C THR A 147 7.81 6.30 -32.14
N ALA A 148 8.33 6.79 -31.01
CA ALA A 148 9.73 6.63 -30.62
C ALA A 148 10.01 5.27 -29.94
N LEU A 149 8.97 4.52 -29.58
CA LEU A 149 9.10 3.24 -28.90
C LEU A 149 9.12 2.10 -29.93
N SER A 150 10.14 1.24 -29.83
CA SER A 150 10.18 0.00 -30.61
C SER A 150 9.00 -0.88 -30.24
N SER A 151 8.18 -1.24 -31.24
CA SER A 151 7.13 -2.24 -31.06
C SER A 151 7.77 -3.64 -30.99
N SER A 152 7.29 -4.51 -30.10
CA SER A 152 7.73 -5.91 -30.14
C SER A 152 7.10 -6.62 -31.34
N ASP A 153 7.77 -7.63 -31.89
CA ASP A 153 7.28 -8.42 -33.04
C ASP A 153 5.96 -9.19 -32.78
N LEU A 154 5.46 -9.16 -31.54
CA LEU A 154 4.24 -9.83 -31.08
C LEU A 154 2.94 -9.06 -31.33
N TRP A 155 2.97 -7.82 -31.82
CA TRP A 155 1.75 -7.02 -32.04
C TRP A 155 1.31 -7.06 -33.50
N TRP A 156 0.07 -7.51 -33.75
CA TRP A 156 -0.51 -7.54 -35.10
C TRP A 156 -1.00 -6.17 -35.60
N GLN A 157 -0.92 -5.12 -34.78
CA GLN A 157 -1.33 -3.75 -35.12
C GLN A 157 -0.30 -2.74 -34.62
N ALA A 158 0.06 -1.79 -35.48
CA ALA A 158 0.85 -0.63 -35.10
C ALA A 158 0.05 0.28 -34.14
N PRO A 159 0.71 0.99 -33.20
CA PRO A 159 0.05 2.00 -32.38
C PRO A 159 -0.65 3.05 -33.27
N PRO A 160 -1.77 3.65 -32.84
CA PRO A 160 -2.50 4.62 -33.65
C PRO A 160 -1.87 6.02 -33.54
N VAL A 161 -0.57 6.12 -33.85
CA VAL A 161 0.29 7.32 -33.73
C VAL A 161 -0.06 8.48 -34.65
N GLY A 162 -1.03 8.31 -35.57
CA GLY A 162 -1.57 9.37 -36.43
C GLY A 162 -2.91 9.95 -35.95
N LYS A 163 -3.33 9.66 -34.71
CA LYS A 163 -4.58 10.16 -34.13
C LYS A 163 -4.29 11.04 -32.92
N GLU A 164 -5.24 11.89 -32.56
CA GLU A 164 -5.23 12.54 -31.26
C GLU A 164 -5.56 11.53 -30.16
N GLY A 165 -4.78 11.53 -29.08
CA GLY A 165 -4.99 10.63 -27.96
C GLY A 165 -3.87 10.67 -26.94
N ALA A 166 -4.08 9.96 -25.84
CA ALA A 166 -3.08 9.77 -24.79
C ALA A 166 -2.90 8.28 -24.50
N TYR A 167 -1.74 7.92 -23.98
CA TYR A 167 -1.46 6.57 -23.52
C TYR A 167 -1.12 6.57 -22.03
N ALA A 168 -1.31 5.41 -21.39
CA ALA A 168 -0.77 5.13 -20.07
C ALA A 168 -0.37 3.66 -20.01
N VAL A 169 0.74 3.37 -19.34
CA VAL A 169 1.28 2.03 -19.17
C VAL A 169 1.00 1.56 -17.75
N ARG A 170 0.40 0.38 -17.65
CA ARG A 170 0.27 -0.35 -16.39
C ARG A 170 1.40 -1.36 -16.26
N ILE A 171 2.23 -1.20 -15.24
CA ILE A 171 3.30 -2.15 -14.90
C ILE A 171 2.74 -3.16 -13.90
N CYS A 172 3.07 -4.43 -14.09
CA CYS A 172 2.69 -5.51 -13.18
C CYS A 172 3.72 -6.64 -13.30
N THR A 173 4.47 -6.89 -12.24
CA THR A 173 5.48 -7.96 -12.18
C THR A 173 5.00 -9.11 -11.31
N ASP A 174 5.44 -10.32 -11.66
CA ASP A 174 5.13 -11.52 -10.87
C ASP A 174 5.70 -11.42 -9.44
N GLU A 175 6.87 -10.79 -9.30
CA GLU A 175 7.49 -10.58 -7.99
C GLU A 175 6.61 -9.71 -7.09
N GLN A 176 6.14 -8.57 -7.60
CA GLN A 176 5.30 -7.67 -6.82
C GLN A 176 3.92 -8.28 -6.53
N MET A 177 3.32 -8.97 -7.50
CA MET A 177 2.05 -9.67 -7.28
C MET A 177 2.19 -10.77 -6.23
N ARG A 178 3.32 -11.50 -6.22
CA ARG A 178 3.62 -12.48 -5.18
C ARG A 178 3.73 -11.83 -3.81
N ARG A 179 4.45 -10.71 -3.67
CA ARG A 179 4.57 -9.97 -2.40
C ARG A 179 3.21 -9.59 -1.82
N VAL A 180 2.32 -9.06 -2.66
CA VAL A 180 0.95 -8.69 -2.27
C VAL A 180 0.13 -9.92 -1.86
N ALA A 181 0.19 -11.00 -2.65
CA ALA A 181 -0.54 -12.23 -2.37
C ALA A 181 -0.09 -12.91 -1.07
N VAL A 182 1.23 -13.00 -0.85
CA VAL A 182 1.81 -13.55 0.38
C VAL A 182 1.37 -12.71 1.58
N ALA A 183 1.49 -11.39 1.52
CA ALA A 183 1.07 -10.51 2.60
C ALA A 183 -0.44 -10.67 2.92
N ALA A 184 -1.30 -10.83 1.90
CA ALA A 184 -2.72 -11.08 2.09
C ALA A 184 -3.00 -12.42 2.78
N CYS A 185 -2.33 -13.49 2.35
CA CYS A 185 -2.49 -14.83 2.93
C CYS A 185 -1.98 -14.87 4.38
N GLU A 186 -0.81 -14.30 4.65
CA GLU A 186 -0.27 -14.20 6.02
C GLU A 186 -1.23 -13.44 6.94
N LEU A 187 -1.81 -12.34 6.45
CA LEU A 187 -2.77 -11.56 7.22
C LEU A 187 -4.06 -12.34 7.50
N ALA A 188 -4.55 -13.07 6.50
CA ALA A 188 -5.72 -13.92 6.64
C ALA A 188 -5.49 -15.04 7.66
N LEU A 189 -4.34 -15.71 7.62
CA LEU A 189 -3.94 -16.74 8.59
C LEU A 189 -3.84 -16.17 10.01
N ARG A 190 -3.23 -14.99 10.18
CA ARG A 190 -3.17 -14.31 11.50
C ARG A 190 -4.56 -13.98 12.04
N ARG A 191 -5.47 -13.52 11.16
CA ARG A 191 -6.87 -13.26 11.53
C ARG A 191 -7.61 -14.55 11.88
N GLN A 192 -7.36 -15.62 11.14
CA GLN A 192 -7.95 -16.94 11.39
C GLN A 192 -7.60 -17.45 12.78
N ALA A 193 -6.33 -17.29 13.19
CA ALA A 193 -5.86 -17.70 14.52
C ALA A 193 -6.59 -17.01 15.68
N VAL A 194 -7.22 -15.86 15.45
CA VAL A 194 -8.01 -15.12 16.45
C VAL A 194 -9.52 -15.16 16.18
N GLY A 195 -9.99 -16.11 15.37
CA GLY A 195 -11.41 -16.44 15.20
C GLY A 195 -12.12 -15.80 14.00
N TYR A 196 -11.40 -15.15 13.09
CA TYR A 196 -11.97 -14.70 11.81
C TYR A 196 -11.99 -15.82 10.76
N PRO A 197 -12.74 -15.68 9.65
CA PRO A 197 -12.84 -16.73 8.62
C PRO A 197 -11.53 -17.11 7.91
N GLY A 198 -10.52 -16.23 7.91
CA GLY A 198 -9.26 -16.48 7.20
C GLY A 198 -9.36 -16.43 5.68
N CYS A 199 -10.38 -15.77 5.13
CA CYS A 199 -10.61 -15.70 3.69
C CYS A 199 -9.79 -14.57 3.02
N VAL A 200 -9.34 -14.83 1.79
CA VAL A 200 -8.74 -13.84 0.89
C VAL A 200 -9.61 -13.72 -0.36
N THR A 201 -9.95 -12.50 -0.75
CA THR A 201 -10.69 -12.23 -1.99
C THR A 201 -9.81 -11.41 -2.94
N LEU A 202 -9.62 -11.92 -4.16
CA LEU A 202 -8.87 -11.22 -5.20
C LEU A 202 -9.76 -10.22 -5.94
N GLY A 203 -9.49 -8.92 -5.78
CA GLY A 203 -10.10 -7.87 -6.59
C GLY A 203 -9.32 -7.64 -7.88
N ALA A 204 -9.82 -8.14 -9.03
CA ALA A 204 -9.15 -7.96 -10.31
C ALA A 204 -10.14 -7.80 -11.49
N LYS A 205 -9.67 -7.14 -12.57
CA LYS A 205 -10.42 -6.95 -13.82
C LYS A 205 -9.92 -7.91 -14.91
N LEU A 206 -9.90 -9.21 -14.60
CA LEU A 206 -9.28 -10.24 -15.43
C LEU A 206 -9.91 -10.40 -16.81
N LEU A 207 -11.19 -10.08 -16.96
CA LEU A 207 -11.91 -10.21 -18.23
C LEU A 207 -11.48 -9.20 -19.30
N ASN A 208 -10.98 -8.03 -18.88
CA ASN A 208 -10.62 -6.94 -19.80
C ASN A 208 -9.12 -6.65 -19.84
N ILE A 209 -8.39 -7.06 -18.80
CA ILE A 209 -6.95 -6.83 -18.66
C ILE A 209 -6.30 -8.20 -18.43
N THR A 210 -6.05 -8.92 -19.52
CA THR A 210 -5.20 -10.10 -19.52
C THR A 210 -3.77 -9.67 -19.82
N ALA A 211 -2.91 -9.65 -18.79
CA ALA A 211 -1.48 -9.79 -19.04
C ALA A 211 -1.29 -11.18 -19.67
N HIS A 212 -0.75 -11.25 -20.88
CA HIS A 212 -0.72 -12.48 -21.66
C HIS A 212 -0.09 -13.65 -20.87
N ARG A 213 -0.84 -14.77 -20.85
CA ARG A 213 -0.44 -16.16 -20.52
C ARG A 213 -0.12 -16.48 -19.06
N TRP A 214 -1.15 -16.50 -18.21
CA TRP A 214 -1.21 -17.47 -17.11
C TRP A 214 -1.87 -18.76 -17.63
N SER A 215 -1.09 -19.81 -17.86
CA SER A 215 -1.62 -21.16 -17.94
C SER A 215 -1.94 -21.64 -16.51
N LEU A 216 -3.06 -21.18 -15.97
CA LEU A 216 -3.68 -21.86 -14.84
C LEU A 216 -4.10 -23.26 -15.33
N PRO A 217 -3.81 -24.35 -14.59
CA PRO A 217 -4.41 -25.64 -14.85
C PRO A 217 -5.93 -25.46 -14.89
N ARG A 218 -6.58 -25.95 -15.95
CA ARG A 218 -8.04 -25.92 -16.07
C ARG A 218 -8.66 -26.61 -14.86
N ALA A 219 -9.18 -25.84 -13.90
CA ALA A 219 -10.10 -26.34 -12.90
C ALA A 219 -11.53 -25.97 -13.34
N CYS A 220 -12.25 -27.02 -13.73
CA CYS A 220 -13.70 -27.18 -13.73
C CYS A 220 -14.57 -26.15 -14.48
N SER A 221 -15.16 -26.64 -15.58
CA SER A 221 -16.36 -26.10 -16.23
C SER A 221 -17.56 -26.11 -15.27
N GLY A 222 -18.20 -24.96 -15.07
CA GLY A 222 -19.50 -24.86 -14.41
C GLY A 222 -19.96 -23.41 -14.21
N ASN A 223 -21.01 -23.03 -14.93
CA ASN A 223 -21.74 -21.75 -14.94
C ASN A 223 -21.45 -20.70 -13.84
N GLY A 224 -20.90 -19.56 -14.26
CA GLY A 224 -21.50 -18.25 -13.99
C GLY A 224 -21.47 -17.73 -12.56
N SER A 225 -20.32 -17.74 -11.88
CA SER A 225 -19.93 -16.83 -10.77
C SER A 225 -18.47 -17.17 -10.39
N TYR A 226 -17.50 -16.32 -10.76
CA TYR A 226 -16.09 -16.56 -10.40
C TYR A 226 -15.78 -15.98 -9.02
N VAL A 227 -16.00 -16.79 -7.98
CA VAL A 227 -15.29 -16.67 -6.71
C VAL A 227 -14.19 -17.73 -6.77
N SER A 228 -12.96 -17.33 -7.07
CA SER A 228 -11.81 -18.25 -6.95
C SER A 228 -11.32 -18.22 -5.51
N GLU A 229 -11.76 -19.17 -4.70
CA GLU A 229 -11.02 -19.52 -3.48
C GLU A 229 -9.65 -20.03 -3.92
N LEU A 230 -8.60 -19.36 -3.44
CA LEU A 230 -7.23 -19.73 -3.73
C LEU A 230 -6.86 -20.87 -2.77
N GLU A 231 -7.07 -22.13 -3.17
CA GLU A 231 -6.50 -23.26 -2.45
C GLU A 231 -4.98 -23.25 -2.64
N LEU A 232 -4.25 -23.02 -1.53
CA LEU A 232 -2.80 -23.09 -1.52
C LEU A 232 -2.36 -24.57 -1.56
N PRO A 233 -1.49 -24.97 -2.51
CA PRO A 233 -1.03 -26.35 -2.58
C PRO A 233 -0.05 -26.62 -1.42
N GLY A 234 -0.38 -27.58 -0.54
CA GLY A 234 0.63 -28.25 0.29
C GLY A 234 0.36 -28.48 1.79
N ILE A 235 -0.88 -28.62 2.25
CA ILE A 235 -1.14 -29.17 3.59
C ILE A 235 -2.05 -30.40 3.46
N SER A 236 -1.45 -31.58 3.53
CA SER A 236 -2.14 -32.85 3.73
C SER A 236 -2.52 -32.97 5.21
N TYR A 237 -3.77 -33.35 5.49
CA TYR A 237 -4.24 -33.73 6.84
C TYR A 237 -3.49 -34.94 7.39
#